data_AF-A0A9P5EFJ8-F1
#
_entry.id   AF-A0A9P5EFJ8-F1
#
_cell.length_a   1.000
_cell.length_b   1.000
_cell.length_c   1.000
_cell.angle_alpha   90.00
_cell.angle_beta   90.00
_cell.angle_gamma   90.00
#
_symmetry.space_group_name_H-M   'P 1'
#
loop_
_entity.id
_entity.type
_entity.pdbx_description
1 polymer ?
#
loop_
_entity_poly.entity_id
_entity_poly.type
_entity_poly.pdbx_seq_one_letter_code
_entity_poly.pdbx_strand_id
1 'polypeptide(L)'
;MHLKTIDKHTAEAYINSATHLRHRPLRGFNNCLDETPESNSTAQFFFASLLALHYLAETVAGLDGQDFVTTLECMVNYLRLHRGAKVMGERASTSFVNSKISQWLIDASKEGSCESNAASEDFIALVSMLETSELNEESRKACGESLEALGFVMRHIQGSNSWGLHGLMAWSNLIPWQFLMLLEKLTPEALVTLAHYAVCCTAFVHFGA
;
A
#
# COMPACT_ATOMS: atom_id res chain seq x y z
N MET A 1 -8.74 -12.64 -13.13
CA MET A 1 -7.88 -13.11 -14.26
C MET A 1 -8.01 -12.09 -15.40
N HIS A 2 -6.93 -11.43 -15.81
CA HIS A 2 -6.96 -10.33 -16.81
C HIS A 2 -7.30 -10.86 -18.21
N LEU A 3 -8.14 -10.19 -19.00
CA LEU A 3 -8.48 -10.63 -20.38
C LEU A 3 -7.23 -10.83 -21.28
N LYS A 4 -6.12 -10.13 -20.99
CA LYS A 4 -4.82 -10.30 -21.67
C LYS A 4 -4.24 -11.72 -21.53
N THR A 5 -4.56 -12.43 -20.44
CA THR A 5 -4.04 -13.80 -20.22
C THR A 5 -4.87 -14.86 -20.92
N ILE A 6 -6.05 -14.49 -21.46
CA ILE A 6 -6.98 -15.41 -22.12
C ILE A 6 -6.73 -15.44 -23.64
N ASP A 7 -6.41 -14.29 -24.25
CA ASP A 7 -6.07 -14.21 -25.67
C ASP A 7 -4.88 -13.25 -25.93
N LYS A 8 -3.73 -13.85 -26.27
CA LYS A 8 -2.48 -13.13 -26.58
C LYS A 8 -2.59 -12.30 -27.86
N HIS A 9 -3.44 -12.68 -28.82
CA HIS A 9 -3.57 -11.99 -30.10
C HIS A 9 -4.30 -10.64 -29.95
N THR A 10 -5.26 -10.56 -29.02
CA THR A 10 -5.98 -9.31 -28.68
C THR A 10 -5.42 -8.58 -27.46
N ALA A 11 -4.36 -9.10 -26.83
CA ALA A 11 -3.79 -8.53 -25.61
C ALA A 11 -3.38 -7.05 -25.78
N GLU A 12 -2.77 -6.70 -26.91
CA GLU A 12 -2.37 -5.32 -27.21
C GLU A 12 -3.58 -4.39 -27.39
N ALA A 13 -4.65 -4.86 -28.04
CA ALA A 13 -5.89 -4.11 -28.17
C ALA A 13 -6.60 -3.90 -26.82
N TYR A 14 -6.57 -4.90 -25.93
CA TYR A 14 -7.10 -4.77 -24.57
C TYR A 14 -6.26 -3.83 -23.71
N ILE A 15 -4.92 -3.86 -23.84
CA ILE A 15 -4.02 -2.92 -23.18
C ILE A 15 -4.33 -1.50 -23.66
N ASN A 16 -4.37 -1.25 -24.96
CA ASN A 16 -4.68 0.06 -25.52
C ASN A 16 -6.05 0.59 -25.07
N SER A 17 -7.07 -0.28 -25.07
CA SER A 17 -8.41 0.08 -24.60
C SER A 17 -8.43 0.44 -23.10
N ALA A 18 -7.72 -0.34 -22.27
CA ALA A 18 -7.58 -0.05 -20.85
C ALA A 18 -6.80 1.25 -20.60
N THR A 19 -5.73 1.51 -21.35
CA THR A 19 -4.95 2.75 -21.27
C THR A 19 -5.81 3.97 -21.64
N HIS A 20 -6.63 3.89 -22.68
CA HIS A 20 -7.55 4.96 -23.05
C HIS A 20 -8.63 5.21 -21.98
N LEU A 21 -9.15 4.15 -21.36
CA LEU A 21 -10.12 4.26 -20.26
C LEU A 21 -9.50 4.81 -18.97
N ARG A 22 -8.16 4.80 -18.82
CA ARG A 22 -7.43 5.32 -17.65
C ARG A 22 -7.39 6.85 -17.59
N HIS A 23 -7.24 7.53 -18.73
CA HIS A 23 -7.02 8.98 -18.76
C HIS A 23 -8.27 9.81 -18.45
N ARG A 24 -9.46 9.32 -18.79
CA ARG A 24 -10.73 10.05 -18.60
C ARG A 24 -11.13 10.17 -17.12
N PRO A 25 -11.09 9.10 -16.30
CA PRO A 25 -11.35 9.19 -14.86
C PRO A 25 -10.31 10.01 -14.11
N LEU A 26 -9.02 9.89 -14.46
CA LEU A 26 -7.94 10.70 -13.87
C LEU A 26 -8.13 12.20 -14.09
N ARG A 27 -8.50 12.60 -15.32
CA ARG A 27 -8.79 14.00 -15.63
C ARG A 27 -10.02 14.51 -14.87
N GLY A 28 -11.07 13.69 -14.79
CA GLY A 28 -12.26 14.02 -14.00
C GLY A 28 -11.95 14.18 -12.51
N PHE A 29 -11.15 13.26 -11.96
CA PHE A 29 -10.70 13.31 -10.57
C PHE A 29 -9.89 14.57 -10.27
N ASN A 30 -8.88 14.88 -11.10
CA ASN A 30 -8.05 16.07 -10.91
C ASN A 30 -8.86 17.37 -10.97
N ASN A 31 -9.83 17.46 -11.87
CA ASN A 31 -10.72 18.63 -11.96
C ASN A 31 -11.63 18.77 -10.73
N CYS A 32 -11.94 17.67 -10.05
CA CYS A 32 -12.76 17.67 -8.84
C CYS A 32 -11.96 17.89 -7.55
N LEU A 33 -10.63 17.94 -7.58
CA LEU A 33 -9.81 18.09 -6.37
C LEU A 33 -9.96 19.48 -5.72
N ASP A 34 -10.20 20.52 -6.52
CA ASP A 34 -10.25 21.91 -6.06
C ASP A 34 -11.68 22.44 -5.80
N GLU A 35 -12.72 21.74 -6.29
CA GLU A 35 -14.10 22.29 -6.33
C GLU A 35 -15.13 21.54 -5.45
N THR A 36 -14.74 20.51 -4.71
CA THR A 36 -15.75 19.63 -4.08
C THR A 36 -16.19 20.02 -2.67
N PRO A 37 -17.51 20.12 -2.41
CA PRO A 37 -18.06 20.07 -1.05
C PRO A 37 -17.77 18.69 -0.40
N GLU A 38 -17.76 18.64 0.94
CA GLU A 38 -17.45 17.43 1.75
C GLU A 38 -18.21 16.16 1.32
N SER A 39 -19.36 16.30 0.65
CA SER A 39 -20.19 15.19 0.16
C SER A 39 -19.53 14.29 -0.89
N ASN A 40 -18.48 14.75 -1.59
CA ASN A 40 -17.79 13.95 -2.61
C ASN A 40 -16.49 13.27 -2.12
N SER A 41 -16.07 13.54 -0.89
CA SER A 41 -14.84 13.02 -0.27
C SER A 41 -14.75 11.49 -0.27
N THR A 42 -15.89 10.80 -0.09
CA THR A 42 -15.97 9.34 -0.09
C THR A 42 -15.68 8.75 -1.47
N ALA A 43 -16.25 9.35 -2.54
CA ALA A 43 -15.99 8.90 -3.91
C ALA A 43 -14.53 9.16 -4.32
N GLN A 44 -13.97 10.29 -3.91
CA GLN A 44 -12.55 10.62 -4.10
C GLN A 44 -11.63 9.62 -3.40
N PHE A 45 -11.94 9.26 -2.15
CA PHE A 45 -11.20 8.23 -1.40
C PHE A 45 -11.18 6.90 -2.15
N PHE A 46 -12.35 6.36 -2.52
CA PHE A 46 -12.42 5.08 -3.22
C PHE A 46 -11.71 5.11 -4.58
N PHE A 47 -11.89 6.20 -5.33
CA PHE A 47 -11.20 6.37 -6.61
C PHE A 47 -9.68 6.35 -6.42
N ALA A 48 -9.16 7.12 -5.46
CA ALA A 48 -7.73 7.17 -5.17
C ALA A 48 -7.17 5.82 -4.68
N SER A 49 -7.90 5.11 -3.81
CA SER A 49 -7.52 3.76 -3.36
C SER A 49 -7.49 2.75 -4.50
N LEU A 50 -8.49 2.75 -5.38
CA LEU A 50 -8.54 1.86 -6.54
C LEU A 50 -7.44 2.19 -7.56
N LEU A 51 -7.16 3.47 -7.77
CA LEU A 51 -6.08 3.93 -8.64
C LEU A 51 -4.72 3.49 -8.09
N ALA A 52 -4.49 3.63 -6.78
CA ALA A 52 -3.26 3.17 -6.13
C ALA A 52 -3.10 1.65 -6.27
N LEU A 53 -4.17 0.88 -6.07
CA LEU A 53 -4.15 -0.57 -6.26
C LEU A 53 -3.85 -0.97 -7.71
N HIS A 54 -4.47 -0.28 -8.66
CA HIS A 54 -4.20 -0.50 -10.08
C HIS A 54 -2.73 -0.22 -10.43
N TYR A 55 -2.17 0.89 -9.93
CA TYR A 55 -0.77 1.23 -10.12
C TYR A 55 0.19 0.21 -9.49
N LEU A 56 -0.15 -0.35 -8.32
CA LEU A 56 0.60 -1.46 -7.71
C LEU A 56 0.58 -2.69 -8.61
N ALA A 57 -0.60 -3.07 -9.12
CA ALA A 57 -0.72 -4.22 -10.00
C ALA A 57 0.05 -4.04 -11.32
N GLU A 58 0.04 -2.84 -11.91
CA GLU A 58 0.87 -2.50 -13.07
C GLU A 58 2.36 -2.58 -12.74
N THR A 59 2.77 -2.03 -11.59
CA THR A 59 4.16 -2.06 -11.12
C THR A 59 4.66 -3.49 -10.97
N VAL A 60 3.92 -4.34 -10.23
CA VAL A 60 4.28 -5.74 -9.99
C VAL A 60 4.28 -6.57 -11.30
N ALA A 61 3.31 -6.34 -12.18
CA ALA A 61 3.22 -7.06 -13.46
C ALA A 61 4.30 -6.65 -14.47
N GLY A 62 4.90 -5.46 -14.29
CA GLY A 62 5.96 -4.92 -15.13
C GLY A 62 7.38 -5.22 -14.64
N LEU A 63 7.55 -5.95 -13.53
CA LEU A 63 8.86 -6.23 -12.91
C LEU A 63 9.78 -7.09 -13.78
N ASP A 64 9.23 -7.94 -14.63
CA ASP A 64 10.03 -8.85 -15.46
C ASP A 64 10.87 -8.07 -16.47
N GLY A 65 12.19 -8.08 -16.28
CA GLY A 65 13.15 -7.37 -17.13
C GLY A 65 13.40 -5.89 -16.79
N GLN A 66 12.79 -5.34 -15.72
CA GLN A 66 13.12 -3.99 -15.25
C GLN A 66 14.32 -3.99 -14.31
N ASP A 67 15.10 -2.89 -14.33
CA ASP A 67 16.15 -2.69 -13.34
C ASP A 67 15.57 -2.34 -11.96
N PHE A 68 16.40 -2.54 -10.93
CA PHE A 68 16.02 -2.32 -9.53
C PHE A 68 15.62 -0.87 -9.24
N VAL A 69 16.31 0.11 -9.84
CA VAL A 69 16.07 1.53 -9.57
C VAL A 69 14.69 1.94 -10.06
N THR A 70 14.37 1.56 -11.30
CA THR A 70 13.06 1.82 -11.92
C THR A 70 11.95 1.14 -11.12
N THR A 71 12.16 -0.11 -10.70
CA THR A 71 11.22 -0.85 -9.85
C THR A 71 10.94 -0.12 -8.53
N LEU A 72 12.00 0.35 -7.87
CA LEU A 72 11.89 1.07 -6.61
C LEU A 72 11.18 2.41 -6.78
N GLU A 73 11.49 3.16 -7.83
CA GLU A 73 10.81 4.42 -8.14
C GLU A 73 9.30 4.21 -8.34
N CYS A 74 8.90 3.16 -9.07
CA CYS A 74 7.50 2.78 -9.19
C CYS A 74 6.89 2.42 -7.83
N MET A 75 7.58 1.67 -6.98
CA MET A 75 7.08 1.36 -5.63
C MET A 75 6.94 2.59 -4.75
N VAL A 76 7.89 3.51 -4.76
CA VAL A 76 7.80 4.78 -4.01
C VAL A 76 6.61 5.61 -4.51
N ASN A 77 6.40 5.66 -5.83
CA ASN A 77 5.26 6.37 -6.42
C ASN A 77 3.92 5.72 -6.03
N TYR A 78 3.84 4.40 -5.95
CA TYR A 78 2.69 3.69 -5.39
C TYR A 78 2.42 4.13 -3.94
N LEU A 79 3.42 4.09 -3.08
CA LEU A 79 3.27 4.45 -1.67
C LEU A 79 2.80 5.92 -1.50
N ARG A 80 3.35 6.84 -2.31
CA ARG A 80 2.93 8.25 -2.34
C ARG A 80 1.47 8.40 -2.79
N LEU A 81 1.07 7.69 -3.83
CA LEU A 81 -0.30 7.75 -4.36
C LEU A 81 -1.31 7.22 -3.34
N HIS A 82 -0.97 6.13 -2.65
CA HIS A 82 -1.82 5.55 -1.62
C HIS A 82 -1.96 6.48 -0.40
N ARG A 83 -0.89 7.19 -0.03
CA ARG A 83 -0.94 8.24 1.00
C ARG A 83 -1.88 9.38 0.62
N GLY A 84 -1.97 9.74 -0.67
CA GLY A 84 -2.99 10.67 -1.17
C GLY A 84 -4.41 10.18 -0.85
N ALA A 85 -4.67 8.88 -1.03
CA ALA A 85 -5.94 8.27 -0.63
C ALA A 85 -6.20 8.41 0.87
N LYS A 86 -5.20 8.20 1.74
CA LYS A 86 -5.35 8.41 3.20
C LYS A 86 -5.86 9.81 3.53
N VAL A 87 -5.23 10.85 2.98
CA VAL A 87 -5.62 12.25 3.24
C VAL A 87 -7.07 12.51 2.82
N MET A 88 -7.50 11.93 1.70
CA MET A 88 -8.91 12.01 1.27
C MET A 88 -9.85 11.22 2.19
N GLY A 89 -9.41 10.06 2.69
CA GLY A 89 -10.15 9.27 3.67
C GLY A 89 -10.32 10.00 5.01
N GLU A 90 -9.30 10.69 5.49
CA GLU A 90 -9.37 11.53 6.69
C GLU A 90 -10.37 12.68 6.52
N ARG A 91 -10.41 13.32 5.33
CA ARG A 91 -11.44 14.33 5.00
C ARG A 91 -12.84 13.72 4.91
N ALA A 92 -12.96 12.49 4.43
CA ALA A 92 -14.22 11.76 4.33
C ALA A 92 -14.69 11.17 5.68
N SER A 93 -13.82 11.16 6.70
CA SER A 93 -14.04 10.54 8.01
C SER A 93 -15.38 10.91 8.64
N THR A 94 -15.79 12.17 8.55
CA THR A 94 -17.07 12.67 9.09
C THR A 94 -18.29 12.01 8.44
N SER A 95 -18.24 11.69 7.14
CA SER A 95 -19.26 10.90 6.43
C SER A 95 -19.12 9.39 6.69
N PHE A 96 -17.89 8.93 6.94
CA PHE A 96 -17.60 7.51 7.15
C PHE A 96 -18.05 7.00 8.51
N VAL A 97 -17.95 7.79 9.59
CA VAL A 97 -18.14 7.33 10.99
C VAL A 97 -19.41 6.51 11.21
N ASN A 98 -20.51 6.80 10.49
CA ASN A 98 -21.80 6.10 10.62
C ASN A 98 -22.11 5.10 9.49
N SER A 99 -21.13 4.74 8.68
CA SER A 99 -21.32 3.82 7.54
C SER A 99 -21.09 2.36 7.92
N LYS A 100 -21.67 1.42 7.16
CA LYS A 100 -21.36 -0.01 7.31
C LYS A 100 -19.87 -0.33 7.11
N ILE A 101 -19.15 0.54 6.38
CA ILE A 101 -17.73 0.36 6.06
C ILE A 101 -16.85 0.80 7.24
N SER A 102 -17.18 1.89 7.93
CA SER A 102 -16.46 2.26 9.17
C SER A 102 -16.68 1.21 10.25
N GLN A 103 -17.90 0.70 10.38
CA GLN A 103 -18.21 -0.34 11.35
C GLN A 103 -17.44 -1.62 11.05
N TRP A 104 -17.39 -2.04 9.78
CA TRP A 104 -16.54 -3.15 9.35
C TRP A 104 -15.03 -2.91 9.63
N LEU A 105 -14.49 -1.71 9.35
CA LEU A 105 -13.09 -1.36 9.68
C LEU A 105 -12.82 -1.39 11.20
N ILE A 106 -13.76 -0.91 12.00
CA ILE A 106 -13.66 -0.90 13.46
C ILE A 106 -13.73 -2.34 14.00
N ASP A 107 -14.64 -3.16 13.48
CA ASP A 107 -14.79 -4.55 13.91
C ASP A 107 -13.58 -5.39 13.49
N ALA A 108 -13.08 -5.19 12.26
CA ALA A 108 -11.85 -5.81 11.77
C ALA A 108 -10.59 -5.42 12.59
N SER A 109 -10.54 -4.21 13.14
CA SER A 109 -9.44 -3.77 14.02
C SER A 109 -9.54 -4.26 15.45
N LYS A 110 -10.74 -4.58 15.94
CA LYS A 110 -10.94 -5.21 17.26
C LYS A 110 -10.63 -6.70 17.23
N GLU A 111 -10.91 -7.40 16.14
CA GLU A 111 -10.70 -8.85 16.03
C GLU A 111 -9.23 -9.24 15.83
N GLY A 112 -8.39 -8.33 15.33
CA GLY A 112 -6.95 -8.52 15.20
C GLY A 112 -6.15 -8.36 16.50
N SER A 113 -6.81 -8.10 17.63
CA SER A 113 -6.16 -8.03 18.95
C SER A 113 -5.81 -9.41 19.54
N CYS A 114 -5.92 -10.49 18.76
CA CYS A 114 -5.50 -11.81 19.22
C CYS A 114 -3.98 -11.82 19.39
N GLU A 115 -3.54 -11.92 20.64
CA GLU A 115 -2.16 -11.93 21.11
C GLU A 115 -1.36 -13.11 20.54
N SER A 116 -0.91 -13.01 19.30
CA SER A 116 0.24 -13.80 18.82
C SER A 116 1.51 -13.01 19.15
N ASN A 117 1.93 -13.06 20.42
CA ASN A 117 3.07 -12.33 20.99
C ASN A 117 4.46 -12.87 20.58
N ALA A 118 4.56 -13.70 19.54
CA ALA A 118 5.86 -14.05 18.97
C ALA A 118 6.11 -13.15 17.75
N ALA A 119 6.85 -12.07 17.94
CA ALA A 119 7.52 -11.42 16.82
C ALA A 119 8.35 -12.51 16.12
N SER A 120 8.15 -12.71 14.81
CA SER A 120 8.99 -13.63 14.03
C SER A 120 10.46 -13.33 14.29
N GLU A 121 11.33 -14.35 14.32
CA GLU A 121 12.78 -14.16 14.50
C GLU A 121 13.35 -13.12 13.52
N ASP A 122 12.81 -13.08 12.30
CA ASP A 122 13.13 -12.08 11.28
C ASP A 122 12.85 -10.64 11.74
N PHE A 123 11.73 -10.42 12.43
CA PHE A 123 11.32 -9.09 12.89
C PHE A 123 12.19 -8.61 14.06
N ILE A 124 12.60 -9.54 14.93
CA ILE A 124 13.54 -9.26 16.02
C ILE A 124 14.91 -8.86 15.46
N ALA A 125 15.39 -9.56 14.43
CA ALA A 125 16.63 -9.22 13.75
C ALA A 125 16.59 -7.81 13.12
N LEU A 126 15.47 -7.42 12.52
CA LEU A 126 15.28 -6.08 11.96
C LEU A 126 15.31 -4.98 13.01
N VAL A 127 14.64 -5.19 14.14
CA VAL A 127 14.65 -4.23 15.26
C VAL A 127 16.08 -4.06 15.78
N SER A 128 16.80 -5.17 16.00
CA SER A 128 18.19 -5.13 16.44
C SER A 128 19.11 -4.42 15.43
N MET A 129 18.92 -4.65 14.13
CA MET A 129 19.65 -3.92 13.09
C MET A 129 19.41 -2.40 13.19
N LEU A 130 18.17 -1.96 13.38
CA LEU A 130 17.83 -0.53 13.53
C LEU A 130 18.44 0.09 14.80
N GLU A 131 18.56 -0.67 15.89
CA GLU A 131 19.20 -0.20 17.13
C GLU A 131 20.70 0.04 16.95
N THR A 132 21.36 -0.77 16.11
CA THR A 132 22.81 -0.65 15.84
C THR A 132 23.16 0.29 14.68
N SER A 133 22.16 0.80 13.96
CA SER A 133 22.35 1.67 12.80
C SER A 133 22.99 3.03 13.17
N GLU A 134 23.71 3.63 12.22
CA GLU A 134 24.27 4.99 12.33
C GLU A 134 23.26 6.08 11.92
N LEU A 135 22.00 5.72 11.66
CA LEU A 135 20.95 6.68 11.37
C LEU A 135 20.77 7.69 12.51
N ASN A 136 20.47 8.94 12.13
CA ASN A 136 20.01 9.94 13.07
C ASN A 136 18.68 9.51 13.70
N GLU A 137 18.36 10.11 14.86
CA GLU A 137 17.20 9.74 15.66
C GLU A 137 15.89 9.77 14.88
N GLU A 138 15.69 10.81 14.06
CA GLU A 138 14.47 10.97 13.26
C GLU A 138 14.32 9.86 12.21
N SER A 139 15.41 9.51 11.53
CA SER A 139 15.40 8.49 10.48
C SER A 139 15.27 7.08 11.07
N ARG A 140 15.92 6.83 12.22
CA ARG A 140 15.78 5.58 12.97
C ARG A 140 14.34 5.40 13.44
N LYS A 141 13.74 6.45 14.01
CA LYS A 141 12.34 6.46 14.42
C LYS A 141 11.42 6.17 13.23
N ALA A 142 11.63 6.81 12.09
CA ALA A 142 10.80 6.60 10.90
C ALA A 142 10.86 5.14 10.37
N CYS A 143 12.05 4.53 10.38
CA CYS A 143 12.21 3.10 10.07
C CYS A 143 11.52 2.21 11.10
N GLY A 144 11.68 2.51 12.40
CA GLY A 144 11.04 1.77 13.49
C GLY A 144 9.51 1.79 13.40
N GLU A 145 8.91 2.97 13.21
CA GLU A 145 7.46 3.12 13.04
C GLU A 145 6.95 2.37 11.80
N SER A 146 7.70 2.40 10.69
CA SER A 146 7.35 1.68 9.47
C SER A 146 7.42 0.16 9.65
N LEU A 147 8.42 -0.31 10.40
CA LEU A 147 8.59 -1.70 10.74
C LEU A 147 7.47 -2.17 11.67
N GLU A 148 7.18 -1.43 12.74
CA GLU A 148 6.05 -1.70 13.64
C GLU A 148 4.73 -1.80 12.89
N ALA A 149 4.46 -0.85 11.99
CA ALA A 149 3.29 -0.87 11.12
C ALA A 149 3.25 -2.12 10.23
N LEU A 150 4.40 -2.60 9.74
CA LEU A 150 4.48 -3.82 8.94
C LEU A 150 4.11 -5.05 9.78
N GLY A 151 4.66 -5.14 11.00
CA GLY A 151 4.34 -6.22 11.94
C GLY A 151 2.88 -6.19 12.38
N PHE A 152 2.29 -5.00 12.55
CA PHE A 152 0.86 -4.84 12.79
C PHE A 152 0.04 -5.43 11.63
N VAL A 153 0.29 -4.98 10.40
CA VAL A 153 -0.44 -5.44 9.21
C VAL A 153 -0.28 -6.95 8.99
N MET A 154 0.92 -7.48 9.17
CA MET A 154 1.20 -8.91 8.98
C MET A 154 0.36 -9.80 9.91
N ARG A 155 0.24 -9.41 11.18
CA ARG A 155 -0.61 -10.15 12.15
C ARG A 155 -2.07 -10.16 11.74
N HIS A 156 -2.60 -9.03 11.25
CA HIS A 156 -4.00 -8.93 10.80
C HIS A 156 -4.26 -9.69 9.50
N ILE A 157 -3.22 -9.81 8.67
CA ILE A 157 -3.26 -10.57 7.44
C ILE A 157 -3.25 -12.08 7.71
N GLN A 158 -2.45 -12.55 8.67
CA GLN A 158 -2.28 -13.97 8.99
C GLN A 158 -3.35 -14.50 9.96
N GLY A 159 -4.12 -13.60 10.59
CA GLY A 159 -5.20 -13.96 11.51
C GLY A 159 -6.38 -14.67 10.85
N SER A 160 -7.25 -15.26 11.68
CA SER A 160 -8.44 -16.00 11.24
C SER A 160 -9.44 -15.14 10.45
N ASN A 161 -9.47 -13.83 10.68
CA ASN A 161 -10.20 -12.83 9.89
C ASN A 161 -9.21 -11.96 9.09
N SER A 162 -8.52 -12.60 8.15
CA SER A 162 -7.54 -11.94 7.29
C SER A 162 -8.12 -10.69 6.64
N TRP A 163 -7.44 -9.55 6.82
CA TRP A 163 -7.75 -8.32 6.07
C TRP A 163 -7.46 -8.44 4.56
N GLY A 164 -6.91 -9.57 4.14
CA GLY A 164 -6.56 -9.86 2.76
C GLY A 164 -5.64 -8.79 2.16
N LEU A 165 -5.86 -8.48 0.88
CA LEU A 165 -5.10 -7.46 0.15
C LEU A 165 -5.24 -6.05 0.77
N HIS A 166 -6.35 -5.77 1.47
CA HIS A 166 -6.55 -4.48 2.14
C HIS A 166 -5.59 -4.27 3.30
N GLY A 167 -5.13 -5.34 3.96
CA GLY A 167 -4.05 -5.26 4.95
C GLY A 167 -2.76 -4.76 4.32
N LEU A 168 -2.34 -5.35 3.18
CA LEU A 168 -1.12 -4.96 2.48
C LEU A 168 -1.17 -3.50 2.00
N MET A 169 -2.34 -3.06 1.57
CA MET A 169 -2.62 -1.66 1.23
C MET A 169 -2.55 -0.75 2.46
N ALA A 170 -3.03 -1.20 3.62
CA ALA A 170 -3.03 -0.41 4.85
C ALA A 170 -1.61 -0.02 5.29
N TRP A 171 -0.60 -0.87 5.10
CA TRP A 171 0.78 -0.54 5.47
C TRP A 171 1.27 0.77 4.85
N SER A 172 0.98 0.98 3.56
CA SER A 172 1.37 2.20 2.84
C SER A 172 0.71 3.48 3.40
N ASN A 173 -0.38 3.36 4.14
CA ASN A 173 -1.01 4.48 4.86
C ASN A 173 -0.38 4.73 6.24
N LEU A 174 0.30 3.75 6.81
CA LEU A 174 0.84 3.80 8.17
C LEU A 174 2.29 4.30 8.19
N ILE A 175 3.02 4.18 7.09
CA ILE A 175 4.42 4.62 7.02
C ILE A 175 4.58 6.16 7.17
N PRO A 176 5.59 6.65 7.90
CA PRO A 176 5.89 8.07 8.01
C PRO A 176 6.41 8.65 6.68
N TRP A 177 6.24 9.96 6.49
CA TRP A 177 6.81 10.65 5.31
C TRP A 177 8.33 10.53 5.25
N GLN A 178 8.98 10.64 6.40
CA GLN A 178 10.43 10.53 6.50
C GLN A 178 10.93 9.18 5.99
N PHE A 179 10.18 8.10 6.17
CA PHE A 179 10.54 6.79 5.64
C PHE A 179 10.55 6.75 4.11
N LEU A 180 9.60 7.42 3.46
CA LEU A 180 9.59 7.56 1.99
C LEU A 180 10.83 8.31 1.49
N MET A 181 11.22 9.38 2.18
CA MET A 181 12.46 10.12 1.86
C MET A 181 13.71 9.25 2.00
N LEU A 182 13.72 8.28 2.92
CA LEU A 182 14.82 7.32 3.09
C LEU A 182 14.83 6.28 1.95
N LEU A 183 13.67 5.81 1.50
CA LEU A 183 13.57 4.93 0.33
C LEU A 183 14.10 5.61 -0.95
N GLU A 184 13.74 6.87 -1.15
CA GLU A 184 14.22 7.68 -2.29
C GLU A 184 15.74 7.86 -2.27
N LYS A 185 16.33 7.91 -1.08
CA LYS A 185 17.79 7.99 -0.88
C LYS A 185 18.48 6.63 -0.91
N LEU A 186 17.76 5.54 -1.18
CA LEU A 186 18.29 4.18 -1.14
C LEU A 186 18.92 3.82 0.21
N THR A 187 18.39 4.37 1.31
CA THR A 187 18.91 4.10 2.65
C THR A 187 18.73 2.60 2.97
N PRO A 188 19.80 1.88 3.35
CA PRO A 188 19.76 0.42 3.53
C PRO A 188 18.64 -0.07 4.47
N GLU A 189 18.48 0.57 5.62
CA GLU A 189 17.47 0.20 6.62
C GLU A 189 16.03 0.30 6.09
N ALA A 190 15.79 1.33 5.28
CA ALA A 190 14.50 1.52 4.63
C ALA A 190 14.27 0.47 3.53
N LEU A 191 15.31 0.17 2.74
CA LEU A 191 15.25 -0.85 1.69
C LEU A 191 15.02 -2.25 2.26
N VAL A 192 15.67 -2.60 3.38
CA VAL A 192 15.45 -3.87 4.06
C VAL A 192 14.00 -3.97 4.54
N THR A 193 13.47 -2.92 5.18
CA THR A 193 12.06 -2.88 5.61
C THR A 193 11.10 -3.06 4.42
N LEU A 194 11.39 -2.41 3.29
CA LEU A 194 10.61 -2.57 2.05
C LEU A 194 10.73 -3.99 1.45
N ALA A 195 11.90 -4.62 1.53
CA ALA A 195 12.10 -5.99 1.06
C ALA A 195 11.22 -6.97 1.85
N HIS A 196 11.11 -6.82 3.17
CA HIS A 196 10.19 -7.61 3.98
C HIS A 196 8.74 -7.40 3.56
N TYR A 197 8.33 -6.15 3.30
CA TYR A 197 7.00 -5.88 2.75
C TYR A 197 6.77 -6.57 1.39
N ALA A 198 7.74 -6.56 0.48
CA ALA A 198 7.64 -7.21 -0.82
C ALA A 198 7.48 -8.74 -0.70
N VAL A 199 8.19 -9.38 0.25
CA VAL A 199 8.00 -10.80 0.57
C VAL A 199 6.57 -11.07 1.02
N CYS A 200 5.99 -10.20 1.85
CA CYS A 200 4.59 -10.34 2.26
C CYS A 200 3.61 -10.21 1.08
N CYS A 201 3.85 -9.26 0.17
CA CYS A 201 3.05 -9.09 -1.03
C CYS A 201 3.11 -10.30 -1.96
N THR A 202 4.30 -10.89 -2.16
CA THR A 202 4.48 -12.06 -3.03
C THR A 202 3.89 -13.33 -2.43
N ALA A 203 3.99 -13.53 -1.11
CA ALA A 203 3.32 -14.63 -0.42
C ALA A 203 1.79 -14.59 -0.66
N PHE A 204 1.18 -13.40 -0.64
CA PHE A 204 -0.25 -13.24 -0.94
C PHE A 204 -0.65 -13.68 -2.34
N VAL A 205 0.18 -13.38 -3.33
CA VAL A 205 -0.07 -13.78 -4.72
C VAL A 205 -0.02 -15.30 -4.87
N HIS A 206 0.83 -15.99 -4.10
CA HIS A 206 0.94 -17.45 -4.15
C HIS A 206 -0.12 -18.20 -3.34
N PHE A 207 -0.64 -17.62 -2.24
CA PHE A 207 -1.73 -18.23 -1.46
C PHE A 207 -3.13 -18.04 -2.07
N GLY A 208 -3.27 -17.18 -3.09
CA GLY A 208 -4.54 -16.92 -3.79
C GLY A 208 -4.80 -17.80 -5.03
N ALA A 209 -3.99 -18.84 -5.27
CA ALA A 209 -4.13 -19.81 -6.35
C ALA A 209 -4.56 -21.18 -5.80
#